data_AF-A0A7C1YX41-F1
#
_entry.id   AF-A0A7C1YX41-F1
#
_cell.length_a   1.000
_cell.length_b   1.000
_cell.length_c   1.000
_cell.angle_alpha   90.00
_cell.angle_beta   90.00
_cell.angle_gamma   90.00
#
_symmetry.space_group_name_H-M   'P 1'
#
loop_
_entity.id
_entity.type
_entity.pdbx_description
1 polymer ?
#
loop_
_entity_poly.entity_id
_entity_poly.type
_entity_poly.pdbx_seq_one_letter_code
_entity_poly.pdbx_strand_id
1 'polypeptide(L)'
;MPDDLNRRDLLRKSAIISAGATVGMSLEDRILLGRKTAATSAAERQNAPDKLPCGRIGKLNISRIICGGNLINGFAHARDLIYVSSLLRHYFTDEKIMETWEKCEENGINTMVSTVNSPYANGNDPTLRVINKYRNERGGEIQWLAQCFPQPHDLTSRIKIAVDNGAAGAFIQGQMGDLWARAGRVDLLAEAVAFIKQNGLIAGV
;
A
#
# COMPACT_ATOMS: atom_id res chain seq x y z
N MET A 1 0.85 -4.58 -34.53
CA MET A 1 0.35 -3.31 -33.96
C MET A 1 -0.27 -3.66 -32.62
N PRO A 2 0.05 -2.97 -31.51
CA PRO A 2 -0.62 -3.23 -30.24
C PRO A 2 -1.97 -2.52 -30.24
N ASP A 3 -3.05 -3.25 -29.95
CA ASP A 3 -4.39 -2.70 -29.76
C ASP A 3 -4.42 -1.85 -28.48
N ASP A 4 -4.66 -0.55 -28.64
CA ASP A 4 -4.80 0.41 -27.54
C ASP A 4 -6.11 0.12 -26.76
N LEU A 5 -6.01 -0.67 -25.70
CA LEU A 5 -7.08 -0.85 -24.71
C LEU A 5 -7.31 0.46 -23.93
N ASN A 6 -8.26 1.28 -24.38
CA ASN A 6 -8.67 2.48 -23.65
C ASN A 6 -9.59 2.13 -22.46
N ARG A 7 -9.45 2.87 -21.34
CA ARG A 7 -10.32 2.82 -20.14
C ARG A 7 -11.81 2.78 -20.47
N ARG A 8 -12.25 3.48 -21.52
CA ARG A 8 -13.67 3.48 -21.96
C ARG A 8 -14.11 2.16 -22.57
N ASP A 9 -13.25 1.49 -23.32
CA ASP A 9 -13.53 0.18 -23.90
C ASP A 9 -13.54 -0.91 -22.83
N LEU A 10 -12.64 -0.81 -21.86
CA LEU A 10 -12.66 -1.65 -20.66
C LEU A 10 -14.00 -1.52 -19.92
N LEU A 11 -14.43 -0.29 -19.60
CA LEU A 11 -15.70 -0.05 -18.90
C LEU A 11 -16.93 -0.49 -19.70
N ARG A 12 -16.95 -0.29 -21.02
CA ARG A 12 -18.02 -0.80 -21.90
C ARG A 12 -18.08 -2.32 -21.90
N LYS A 13 -16.93 -2.99 -22.02
CA LYS A 13 -16.86 -4.46 -21.98
C LYS A 13 -17.29 -5.02 -20.62
N SER A 14 -16.95 -4.34 -19.51
CA SER A 14 -17.38 -4.74 -18.16
C SER A 14 -18.89 -4.56 -17.92
N ALA A 15 -19.51 -3.53 -18.50
CA ALA A 15 -20.94 -3.25 -18.32
C ALA A 15 -21.85 -4.24 -19.05
N ILE A 16 -21.39 -4.83 -20.16
CA ILE A 16 -22.18 -5.81 -20.93
C ILE A 16 -22.28 -7.17 -20.20
N ILE A 17 -21.33 -7.49 -19.31
CA ILE A 17 -21.28 -8.78 -18.61
C ILE A 17 -22.25 -8.84 -17.42
N SER A 18 -22.70 -7.71 -16.87
CA SER A 18 -23.40 -7.67 -15.58
C SER A 18 -24.92 -7.52 -15.63
N ALA A 19 -25.53 -7.27 -16.79
CA ALA A 19 -26.97 -6.93 -16.86
C ALA A 19 -27.92 -8.08 -17.27
N GLY A 20 -27.42 -9.21 -17.78
CA GLY A 20 -28.27 -10.20 -18.48
C GLY A 20 -28.79 -11.39 -17.66
N ALA A 21 -28.16 -11.77 -16.55
CA ALA A 21 -28.33 -13.14 -16.03
C ALA A 21 -28.81 -13.29 -14.58
N THR A 22 -29.18 -12.22 -13.87
CA THR A 22 -29.45 -12.32 -12.41
C THR A 22 -30.85 -11.89 -11.96
N VAL A 23 -31.76 -11.57 -12.87
CA VAL A 23 -33.16 -11.25 -12.49
C VAL A 23 -33.92 -12.57 -12.30
N GLY A 24 -34.26 -12.91 -11.05
CA GLY A 24 -35.09 -14.07 -10.70
C GLY A 24 -34.37 -15.27 -10.06
N MET A 25 -33.06 -15.17 -9.79
CA MET A 25 -32.30 -16.27 -9.17
C MET A 25 -32.41 -16.29 -7.64
N SER A 26 -32.49 -17.48 -7.05
CA SER A 26 -32.42 -17.67 -5.60
C SER A 26 -31.05 -17.24 -5.05
N LEU A 27 -30.98 -16.90 -3.76
CA LEU A 27 -29.73 -16.56 -3.09
C LEU A 27 -28.69 -17.69 -3.20
N GLU A 28 -29.15 -18.94 -3.13
CA GLU A 28 -28.30 -20.13 -3.27
C GLU A 28 -27.70 -20.24 -4.67
N ASP A 29 -28.50 -19.97 -5.71
CA ASP A 29 -28.00 -19.97 -7.09
C ASP A 29 -26.96 -18.87 -7.32
N ARG A 30 -27.14 -17.71 -6.67
CA ARG A 30 -26.15 -16.62 -6.70
C ARG A 30 -24.86 -16.99 -5.99
N ILE A 31 -24.94 -17.71 -4.87
CA ILE A 31 -23.78 -18.24 -4.14
C ILE A 31 -23.07 -19.33 -4.96
N LEU A 32 -23.83 -20.23 -5.58
CA LEU A 32 -23.29 -21.33 -6.38
C LEU A 32 -22.62 -20.81 -7.67
N LEU A 33 -23.25 -19.85 -8.33
CA LEU A 33 -22.64 -19.12 -9.45
C LEU A 33 -21.38 -18.41 -8.99
N GLY A 34 -21.43 -17.65 -7.89
CA GLY A 34 -20.26 -16.97 -7.31
C GLY A 34 -19.11 -17.91 -6.99
N ARG A 35 -19.40 -19.12 -6.51
CA ARG A 35 -18.41 -20.20 -6.30
C ARG A 35 -17.83 -20.71 -7.61
N LYS A 36 -18.64 -20.89 -8.66
CA LYS A 36 -18.16 -21.28 -10.00
C LYS A 36 -17.29 -20.20 -10.62
N THR A 37 -17.66 -18.91 -10.54
CA THR A 37 -16.80 -17.81 -10.99
C THR A 37 -15.51 -17.71 -10.17
N ALA A 38 -15.58 -17.95 -8.86
CA ALA A 38 -14.39 -18.02 -8.01
C ALA A 38 -13.45 -19.19 -8.40
N ALA A 39 -14.01 -20.34 -8.80
CA ALA A 39 -13.25 -21.49 -9.27
C ALA A 39 -12.65 -21.26 -10.68
N THR A 40 -13.41 -20.67 -11.61
CA THR A 40 -12.91 -20.31 -12.95
C THR A 40 -11.81 -19.25 -12.87
N SER A 41 -11.98 -18.21 -12.04
CA SER A 41 -10.93 -17.21 -11.79
C SER A 41 -9.73 -17.77 -11.01
N ALA A 42 -9.88 -18.87 -10.27
CA ALA A 42 -8.74 -19.59 -9.68
C ALA A 42 -7.96 -20.39 -10.73
N ALA A 43 -8.64 -20.99 -11.71
CA ALA A 43 -8.01 -21.67 -12.84
C ALA A 43 -7.33 -20.71 -13.82
N GLU A 44 -7.87 -19.51 -14.03
CA GLU A 44 -7.22 -18.45 -14.83
C GLU A 44 -5.98 -17.86 -14.11
N ARG A 45 -6.01 -17.77 -12.77
CA ARG A 45 -4.85 -17.38 -11.96
C ARG A 45 -3.66 -18.33 -12.10
N GLN A 46 -3.90 -19.61 -12.39
CA GLN A 46 -2.83 -20.59 -12.63
C GLN A 46 -2.05 -20.35 -13.94
N ASN A 47 -2.58 -19.52 -14.85
CA ASN A 47 -1.94 -19.19 -16.13
C ASN A 47 -1.42 -17.74 -16.19
N ALA A 48 -1.51 -16.97 -15.11
CA ALA A 48 -0.87 -15.67 -15.03
C ALA A 48 0.65 -15.86 -14.89
N PRO A 49 1.50 -15.03 -15.52
CA PRO A 49 2.94 -15.10 -15.29
C PRO A 49 3.21 -15.01 -13.78
N ASP A 50 4.02 -15.94 -13.25
CA ASP A 50 4.28 -16.18 -11.82
C ASP A 50 4.65 -14.94 -10.99
N LYS A 51 4.99 -13.82 -11.64
CA LYS A 51 5.39 -12.58 -10.96
C LYS A 51 4.85 -11.37 -11.73
N LEU A 52 4.24 -10.43 -11.01
CA LEU A 52 3.88 -9.13 -11.56
C LEU A 52 5.09 -8.46 -12.22
N PRO A 53 4.92 -7.73 -13.33
CA PRO A 53 6.00 -6.95 -13.89
C PRO A 53 6.61 -6.03 -12.81
N CYS A 54 7.93 -5.91 -12.81
CA CYS A 54 8.66 -5.08 -11.87
C CYS A 54 9.38 -3.93 -12.59
N GLY A 55 9.60 -2.84 -11.87
CA GLY A 55 10.49 -1.74 -12.25
C GLY A 55 11.59 -1.57 -11.22
N ARG A 56 12.67 -0.89 -11.59
CA ARG A 56 13.80 -0.64 -10.69
C ARG A 56 13.80 0.80 -10.20
N ILE A 57 13.88 1.00 -8.89
CA ILE A 57 14.14 2.32 -8.27
C ILE A 57 15.40 2.19 -7.42
N GLY A 58 16.48 2.82 -7.86
CA GLY A 58 17.80 2.66 -7.25
C GLY A 58 18.22 1.18 -7.23
N LYS A 59 18.36 0.62 -6.02
CA LYS A 59 18.71 -0.78 -5.80
C LYS A 59 17.50 -1.72 -5.65
N LEU A 60 16.28 -1.18 -5.51
CA LEU A 60 15.08 -1.98 -5.29
C LEU A 60 14.44 -2.42 -6.61
N ASN A 61 13.99 -3.66 -6.65
CA ASN A 61 13.12 -4.19 -7.70
C ASN A 61 11.69 -4.21 -7.16
N ILE A 62 10.81 -3.37 -7.70
CA ILE A 62 9.50 -3.06 -7.16
C ILE A 62 8.42 -3.51 -8.15
N SER A 63 7.43 -4.26 -7.69
CA SER A 63 6.26 -4.63 -8.49
C SER A 63 5.54 -3.40 -9.02
N ARG A 64 4.97 -3.46 -10.23
CA ARG A 64 4.22 -2.35 -10.84
C ARG A 64 2.98 -1.93 -10.01
N ILE A 65 2.54 -2.79 -9.09
CA ILE A 65 1.53 -2.51 -8.08
C ILE A 65 2.23 -2.44 -6.72
N ILE A 66 1.91 -1.42 -5.92
CA ILE A 66 2.41 -1.23 -4.56
C ILE A 66 1.22 -1.27 -3.60
N CYS A 67 1.34 -2.01 -2.50
CA CYS A 67 0.31 -2.05 -1.46
C CYS A 67 0.29 -0.74 -0.66
N GLY A 68 -0.85 -0.06 -0.61
CA GLY A 68 -1.00 1.22 0.11
C GLY A 68 -1.33 1.04 1.59
N GLY A 69 -0.77 1.89 2.44
CA GLY A 69 -0.87 1.77 3.90
C GLY A 69 -2.00 2.57 4.56
N ASN A 70 -2.62 3.55 3.90
CA ASN A 70 -3.59 4.44 4.57
C ASN A 70 -4.68 3.71 5.34
N LEU A 71 -5.31 2.71 4.72
CA LEU A 71 -6.39 1.94 5.34
C LEU A 71 -5.89 1.10 6.52
N ILE A 72 -4.72 0.48 6.36
CA ILE A 72 -4.02 -0.29 7.40
C ILE A 72 -3.68 0.60 8.60
N ASN A 73 -3.27 1.85 8.35
CA ASN A 73 -2.97 2.84 9.38
C ASN A 73 -4.23 3.51 9.98
N GLY A 74 -5.42 3.16 9.50
CA GLY A 74 -6.69 3.75 9.95
C GLY A 74 -6.91 5.19 9.49
N PHE A 75 -6.25 5.63 8.41
CA PHE A 75 -6.44 6.93 7.79
C PHE A 75 -7.54 6.87 6.73
N ALA A 76 -8.64 7.59 6.98
CA ALA A 76 -9.70 7.81 6.03
C ALA A 76 -9.82 9.31 5.69
N HIS A 77 -9.76 9.64 4.40
CA HIS A 77 -10.09 10.99 3.92
C HIS A 77 -11.61 11.14 3.74
N ALA A 78 -12.34 10.97 4.84
CA ALA A 78 -13.79 11.01 4.85
C ALA A 78 -14.27 12.25 5.61
N ARG A 79 -14.34 13.39 4.90
CA ARG A 79 -14.69 14.74 5.41
C ARG A 79 -15.55 14.72 6.68
N ASP A 80 -16.82 14.36 6.53
CA ASP A 80 -17.82 14.45 7.61
C ASP A 80 -18.07 13.10 8.31
N LEU A 81 -17.47 12.01 7.83
CA LEU A 81 -17.71 10.67 8.36
C LEU A 81 -16.66 10.31 9.41
N ILE A 82 -16.82 10.92 10.59
CA ILE A 82 -15.90 10.80 11.73
C ILE A 82 -15.65 9.34 12.19
N TYR A 83 -16.59 8.44 11.92
CA TYR A 83 -16.52 7.04 12.35
C TYR A 83 -15.67 6.15 11.43
N VAL A 84 -15.33 6.59 10.21
CA VAL A 84 -14.68 5.71 9.21
C VAL A 84 -13.29 5.28 9.67
N SER A 85 -12.50 6.20 10.26
CA SER A 85 -11.20 5.84 10.84
C SER A 85 -11.32 4.82 11.97
N SER A 86 -12.40 4.89 12.76
CA SER A 86 -12.67 3.89 13.80
C SER A 86 -13.03 2.54 13.19
N LEU A 87 -13.89 2.50 12.16
CA LEU A 87 -14.23 1.27 11.45
C LEU A 87 -13.00 0.61 10.81
N LEU A 88 -12.14 1.40 10.17
CA LEU A 88 -10.90 0.90 9.58
C LEU A 88 -10.01 0.25 10.65
N ARG A 89 -9.81 0.91 11.79
CA ARG A 89 -8.99 0.35 12.89
C ARG A 89 -9.60 -0.92 13.50
N HIS A 90 -10.92 -1.04 13.53
CA HIS A 90 -11.59 -2.27 13.98
C HIS A 90 -11.45 -3.41 12.97
N TYR A 91 -11.50 -3.10 11.67
CA TYR A 91 -11.38 -4.11 10.61
C TYR A 91 -9.93 -4.56 10.39
N PHE A 92 -9.00 -3.59 10.29
CA PHE A 92 -7.57 -3.82 10.07
C PHE A 92 -6.88 -4.14 11.39
N THR A 93 -7.22 -5.29 11.96
CA THR A 93 -6.44 -5.91 13.03
C THR A 93 -5.07 -6.34 12.50
N ASP A 94 -4.13 -6.60 13.40
CA ASP A 94 -2.79 -7.12 13.04
C ASP A 94 -2.87 -8.33 12.12
N GLU A 95 -3.71 -9.28 12.49
CA GLU A 95 -3.95 -10.51 11.74
C GLU A 95 -4.45 -10.20 10.34
N LYS A 96 -5.40 -9.25 10.22
CA LYS A 96 -5.95 -8.85 8.93
C LYS A 96 -4.94 -8.13 8.05
N ILE A 97 -4.08 -7.32 8.65
CA ILE A 97 -3.01 -6.61 7.96
C ILE A 97 -1.98 -7.62 7.43
N MET A 98 -1.54 -8.57 8.28
CA MET A 98 -0.62 -9.63 7.87
C MET A 98 -1.20 -10.52 6.77
N GLU A 99 -2.46 -10.95 6.90
CA GLU A 99 -3.18 -11.69 5.85
C GLU A 99 -3.21 -10.90 4.52
N THR A 100 -3.34 -9.58 4.59
CA THR A 100 -3.35 -8.72 3.41
C THR A 100 -1.97 -8.68 2.73
N TRP A 101 -0.90 -8.56 3.51
CA TRP A 101 0.47 -8.57 2.98
C TRP A 101 0.87 -9.93 2.42
N GLU A 102 0.49 -11.02 3.09
CA GLU A 102 0.70 -12.39 2.62
C GLU A 102 0.04 -12.61 1.26
N LYS A 103 -1.23 -12.22 1.12
CA LYS A 103 -1.91 -12.26 -0.18
C LYS A 103 -1.26 -11.36 -1.23
N CYS A 104 -0.72 -10.21 -0.83
CA CYS A 104 0.03 -9.36 -1.75
C CYS A 104 1.25 -10.11 -2.29
N GLU A 105 2.04 -10.71 -1.41
CA GLU A 105 3.24 -11.47 -1.78
C GLU A 105 2.91 -12.71 -2.63
N GLU A 106 1.88 -13.48 -2.26
CA GLU A 106 1.37 -14.62 -3.04
C GLU A 106 0.96 -14.23 -4.47
N ASN A 107 0.52 -12.98 -4.69
CA ASN A 107 0.13 -12.46 -6.00
C ASN A 107 1.25 -11.62 -6.66
N GLY A 108 2.49 -11.71 -6.16
CA GLY A 108 3.67 -11.08 -6.73
C GLY A 108 3.81 -9.58 -6.44
N ILE A 109 3.00 -9.00 -5.55
CA ILE A 109 3.21 -7.65 -5.01
C ILE A 109 4.29 -7.74 -3.93
N ASN A 110 5.41 -7.07 -4.14
CA ASN A 110 6.58 -7.22 -3.29
C ASN A 110 6.92 -5.96 -2.48
N THR A 111 6.12 -4.91 -2.58
CA THR A 111 6.39 -3.60 -1.97
C THR A 111 5.12 -3.00 -1.40
N MET A 112 5.23 -2.40 -0.21
CA MET A 112 4.19 -1.63 0.43
C MET A 112 4.70 -0.26 0.87
N VAL A 113 3.78 0.71 0.93
CA VAL A 113 4.01 2.05 1.47
C VAL A 113 3.20 2.19 2.74
N SER A 114 3.84 2.54 3.84
CA SER A 114 3.14 2.79 5.10
C SER A 114 3.93 3.77 5.97
N THR A 115 3.27 4.38 6.95
CA THR A 115 3.86 5.42 7.79
C THR A 115 4.86 4.88 8.80
N VAL A 116 5.71 5.77 9.33
CA VAL A 116 6.52 5.49 10.53
C VAL A 116 6.13 6.43 11.66
N ASN A 117 5.55 5.87 12.73
CA ASN A 117 5.10 6.57 13.93
C ASN A 117 4.24 7.81 13.66
N SER A 118 3.39 7.81 12.63
CA SER A 118 2.69 9.00 12.12
C SER A 118 2.13 9.88 13.23
N PRO A 119 2.38 11.21 13.23
CA PRO A 119 1.83 12.12 14.24
C PRO A 119 0.29 12.16 14.18
N TYR A 120 -0.30 11.75 13.05
CA TYR A 120 -1.76 11.71 12.84
C TYR A 120 -2.40 10.41 13.33
N ALA A 121 -1.61 9.42 13.76
CA ALA A 121 -2.11 8.15 14.26
C ALA A 121 -2.48 8.17 15.76
N ASN A 122 -2.39 9.32 16.43
CA ASN A 122 -2.66 9.48 17.87
C ASN A 122 -1.94 8.44 18.74
N GLY A 123 -0.65 8.18 18.44
CA GLY A 123 0.18 7.21 19.16
C GLY A 123 -0.07 5.74 18.80
N ASN A 124 -1.01 5.45 17.91
CA ASN A 124 -1.43 4.09 17.56
C ASN A 124 -1.11 3.73 16.10
N ASP A 125 0.06 4.13 15.59
CA ASP A 125 0.49 3.70 14.26
C ASP A 125 0.86 2.20 14.28
N PRO A 126 0.15 1.32 13.56
CA PRO A 126 0.39 -0.12 13.64
C PRO A 126 1.66 -0.56 12.89
N THR A 127 2.22 0.25 11.99
CA THR A 127 3.18 -0.23 10.97
C THR A 127 4.36 -0.98 11.55
N LEU A 128 5.09 -0.38 12.49
CA LEU A 128 6.29 -1.00 13.07
C LEU A 128 5.96 -2.30 13.80
N ARG A 129 4.88 -2.27 14.59
CA ARG A 129 4.44 -3.43 15.38
C ARG A 129 4.04 -4.58 14.46
N VAL A 130 3.24 -4.31 13.41
CA VAL A 130 2.73 -5.36 12.52
C VAL A 130 3.80 -5.86 11.55
N ILE A 131 4.66 -5.00 10.98
CA ILE A 131 5.71 -5.46 10.05
C ILE A 131 6.73 -6.35 10.74
N ASN A 132 7.12 -6.01 11.98
CA ASN A 132 8.03 -6.82 12.77
C ASN A 132 7.38 -8.16 13.14
N LYS A 133 6.09 -8.13 13.53
CA LYS A 133 5.32 -9.36 13.80
C LYS A 133 5.22 -10.25 12.56
N TYR A 134 4.91 -9.68 11.40
CA TYR A 134 4.77 -10.39 10.14
C TYR A 134 6.05 -11.11 9.72
N ARG A 135 7.19 -10.40 9.79
CA ARG A 135 8.52 -10.96 9.52
C ARG A 135 8.87 -12.09 10.48
N ASN A 136 8.63 -11.89 11.78
CA ASN A 136 9.01 -12.86 12.82
C ASN A 136 8.14 -14.12 12.83
N GLU A 137 6.82 -13.96 12.63
CA GLU A 137 5.86 -15.06 12.79
C GLU A 137 5.57 -15.78 11.47
N ARG A 138 5.62 -15.08 10.33
CA ARG A 138 5.26 -15.64 9.01
C ARG A 138 6.40 -15.66 7.99
N GLY A 139 7.56 -15.08 8.34
CA GLY A 139 8.69 -14.99 7.42
C GLY A 139 8.44 -14.06 6.22
N GLY A 140 7.48 -13.13 6.33
CA GLY A 140 7.12 -12.24 5.23
C GLY A 140 8.26 -11.29 4.83
N GLU A 141 8.40 -11.02 3.54
CA GLU A 141 9.56 -10.32 2.97
C GLU A 141 9.18 -8.99 2.27
N ILE A 142 7.92 -8.57 2.39
CA ILE A 142 7.40 -7.39 1.70
C ILE A 142 8.27 -6.15 1.98
N GLN A 143 8.74 -5.50 0.91
CA GLN A 143 9.59 -4.32 1.01
C GLN A 143 8.77 -3.15 1.53
N TRP A 144 9.25 -2.49 2.57
CA TRP A 144 8.57 -1.33 3.14
C TRP A 144 9.22 -0.02 2.71
N LEU A 145 8.42 0.85 2.09
CA LEU A 145 8.74 2.24 1.84
C LEU A 145 8.10 3.11 2.93
N ALA A 146 8.93 3.65 3.81
CA ALA A 146 8.48 4.43 4.96
C ALA A 146 8.07 5.85 4.55
N GLN A 147 6.82 6.20 4.78
CA GLN A 147 6.36 7.59 4.71
C GLN A 147 6.71 8.30 6.03
N CYS A 148 7.62 9.27 5.95
CA CYS A 148 8.14 10.01 7.09
C CYS A 148 7.48 11.39 7.23
N PHE A 149 7.35 11.84 8.47
CA PHE A 149 6.78 13.15 8.84
C PHE A 149 7.81 14.01 9.59
N PRO A 150 8.94 14.38 8.95
CA PRO A 150 10.04 15.11 9.59
C PRO A 150 9.63 16.53 10.00
N GLN A 151 9.98 17.00 11.19
CA GLN A 151 9.66 18.36 11.63
C GLN A 151 10.86 19.29 11.42
N PRO A 152 10.67 20.61 11.26
CA PRO A 152 11.81 21.54 11.08
C PRO A 152 12.86 21.50 12.20
N HIS A 153 12.47 21.09 13.41
CA HIS A 153 13.36 20.94 14.56
C HIS A 153 13.86 19.50 14.76
N ASP A 154 13.37 18.54 13.98
CA ASP A 154 13.75 17.13 14.03
C ASP A 154 13.48 16.47 12.67
N LEU A 155 14.48 16.54 11.79
CA LEU A 155 14.38 15.98 10.45
C LEU A 155 14.68 14.48 10.41
N THR A 156 15.43 13.96 11.38
CA THR A 156 16.14 12.68 11.23
C THR A 156 15.59 11.56 12.10
N SER A 157 15.00 11.85 13.28
CA SER A 157 14.67 10.80 14.24
C SER A 157 13.69 9.77 13.69
N ARG A 158 12.64 10.21 12.98
CA ARG A 158 11.65 9.31 12.36
C ARG A 158 12.26 8.48 11.22
N ILE A 159 13.17 9.07 10.45
CA ILE A 159 13.88 8.36 9.39
C ILE A 159 14.76 7.28 10.01
N LYS A 160 15.48 7.62 11.09
CA LYS A 160 16.30 6.66 11.82
C LYS A 160 15.49 5.48 12.34
N ILE A 161 14.29 5.70 12.88
CA ILE A 161 13.40 4.61 13.30
C ILE A 161 13.04 3.69 12.11
N ALA A 162 12.76 4.26 10.93
CA ALA A 162 12.48 3.46 9.74
C ALA A 162 13.70 2.62 9.31
N VAL A 163 14.90 3.22 9.33
CA VAL A 163 16.17 2.53 9.05
C VAL A 163 16.37 1.36 10.02
N ASP A 164 16.25 1.63 11.32
CA ASP A 164 16.48 0.64 12.38
C ASP A 164 15.46 -0.52 12.34
N ASN A 165 14.30 -0.33 11.69
CA ASN A 165 13.25 -1.35 11.50
C ASN A 165 13.25 -1.95 10.08
N GLY A 166 14.32 -1.75 9.31
CA GLY A 166 14.51 -2.43 8.02
C GLY A 166 13.55 -1.92 6.92
N ALA A 167 13.30 -0.62 6.87
CA ALA A 167 12.70 0.00 5.68
C ALA A 167 13.65 -0.12 4.48
N ALA A 168 13.11 -0.44 3.30
CA ALA A 168 13.86 -0.53 2.05
C ALA A 168 14.09 0.86 1.42
N GLY A 169 13.19 1.79 1.72
CA GLY A 169 13.23 3.18 1.29
C GLY A 169 12.46 4.07 2.26
N ALA A 170 12.70 5.37 2.18
CA ALA A 170 11.95 6.36 2.94
C ALA A 170 11.67 7.59 2.07
N PHE A 171 10.57 8.28 2.34
CA PHE A 171 10.24 9.52 1.65
C PHE A 171 9.49 10.47 2.56
N ILE A 172 9.60 11.76 2.27
CA ILE A 172 8.92 12.82 3.00
C ILE A 172 7.44 12.80 2.59
N GLN A 173 6.52 12.94 3.55
CA GLN A 173 5.11 12.97 3.21
C GLN A 173 4.77 14.18 2.33
N GLY A 174 3.95 13.95 1.29
CA GLY A 174 3.74 14.93 0.22
C GLY A 174 3.20 16.29 0.66
N GLN A 175 2.30 16.36 1.65
CA GLN A 175 1.82 17.66 2.16
C GLN A 175 2.95 18.46 2.84
N MET A 176 3.86 17.79 3.53
CA MET A 176 5.04 18.43 4.13
C MET A 176 6.04 18.86 3.05
N GLY A 177 6.25 18.01 2.03
CA GLY A 177 6.99 18.33 0.82
C GLY A 177 6.50 19.63 0.17
N ASP A 178 5.21 19.67 -0.11
CA ASP A 178 4.50 20.81 -0.66
C ASP A 178 4.60 22.07 0.20
N LEU A 179 4.45 21.95 1.52
CA LEU A 179 4.54 23.08 2.46
C LEU A 179 5.94 23.69 2.45
N TRP A 180 6.99 22.88 2.51
CA TRP A 180 8.36 23.38 2.50
C TRP A 180 8.76 23.94 1.14
N ALA A 181 8.36 23.30 0.04
CA ALA A 181 8.59 23.83 -1.30
C ALA A 181 7.95 25.23 -1.46
N ARG A 182 6.68 25.39 -1.06
CA ARG A 182 6.00 26.71 -1.09
C ARG A 182 6.63 27.75 -0.19
N ALA A 183 7.17 27.35 0.96
CA ALA A 183 7.85 28.24 1.90
C ALA A 183 9.30 28.57 1.49
N GLY A 184 9.79 28.08 0.35
CA GLY A 184 11.19 28.21 -0.07
C GLY A 184 12.17 27.44 0.82
N ARG A 185 11.66 26.52 1.66
CA ARG A 185 12.43 25.71 2.61
C ARG A 185 12.90 24.38 2.01
N VAL A 186 13.41 24.44 0.79
CA VAL A 186 13.95 23.26 0.07
C VAL A 186 15.20 22.71 0.78
N ASP A 187 15.87 23.52 1.59
CA ASP A 187 16.96 23.11 2.49
C ASP A 187 16.54 21.94 3.41
N LEU A 188 15.35 22.02 4.02
CA LEU A 188 14.85 20.97 4.91
C LEU A 188 14.58 19.66 4.14
N LEU A 189 14.05 19.75 2.91
CA LEU A 189 13.85 18.59 2.04
C LEU A 189 15.19 17.96 1.66
N ALA A 190 16.16 18.78 1.28
CA ALA A 190 17.49 18.34 0.88
C ALA A 190 18.21 17.61 2.02
N GLU A 191 18.16 18.16 3.24
CA GLU A 191 18.77 17.56 4.43
C GLU A 191 18.12 16.22 4.79
N ALA A 192 16.79 16.15 4.82
CA ALA A 192 16.08 14.89 5.09
C ALA A 192 16.37 13.82 4.01
N VAL A 193 16.36 14.19 2.72
CA VAL A 193 16.71 13.28 1.61
C VAL A 193 18.17 12.83 1.70
N ALA A 194 19.09 13.72 2.05
CA ALA A 194 20.51 13.39 2.23
C ALA A 194 20.69 12.37 3.36
N PHE A 195 20.01 12.57 4.49
CA PHE A 195 20.05 11.64 5.62
C PHE A 195 19.51 10.25 5.25
N ILE A 196 18.42 10.15 4.49
CA ILE A 196 17.89 8.87 4.00
C ILE A 196 18.94 8.14 3.15
N LYS A 197 19.54 8.86 2.20
CA LYS A 197 20.57 8.28 1.30
C LYS A 197 21.83 7.86 2.05
N GLN A 198 22.27 8.64 3.03
CA GLN A 198 23.43 8.33 3.86
C GLN A 198 23.26 7.02 4.63
N ASN A 199 22.02 6.69 5.02
CA ASN A 199 21.67 5.42 5.67
C ASN A 199 21.39 4.28 4.66
N GLY A 200 21.68 4.49 3.37
CA GLY A 200 21.63 3.44 2.34
C GLY A 200 20.24 3.11 1.82
N LEU A 201 19.20 3.87 2.17
CA LEU A 201 17.84 3.71 1.68
C LEU A 201 17.66 4.43 0.34
N ILE A 202 16.69 3.99 -0.47
CA ILE A 202 16.19 4.84 -1.55
C ILE A 202 15.38 5.99 -0.92
N ALA A 203 15.50 7.19 -1.49
CA ALA A 203 14.93 8.41 -0.94
C ALA A 203 13.94 9.08 -1.90
N GLY A 204 12.90 9.72 -1.36
CA GLY A 204 11.92 10.49 -2.13
C GLY A 204 11.28 11.64 -1.33
N VAL A 205 10.44 12.41 -2.02
CA VAL A 205 9.60 13.50 -1.49
C VAL A 205 8.20 13.35 -2.10
#